data_AF-A0A935GUG5-F1
#
_entry.id   AF-A0A935GUG5-F1
#
_cell.length_a   1.000
_cell.length_b   1.000
_cell.length_c   1.000
_cell.angle_alpha   90.00
_cell.angle_beta   90.00
_cell.angle_gamma   90.00
#
_symmetry.space_group_name_H-M   'P 1'
#
loop_
_entity.id
_entity.type
_entity.pdbx_description
1 polymer ?
#
loop_
_entity_poly.entity_id
_entity_poly.type
_entity_poly.pdbx_seq_one_letter_code
_entity_poly.pdbx_strand_id
1 'polypeptide(L)'
;MNDKYGHALGDQVLVAVSRLLQEGLREADALARWGGEKFILLMPDTDLSAATVVMERIRTIAAPKTPWLKPFPVPIWRSTAARTKAATGSLR
;
A
#
# COMPACT_ATOMS: atom_id res chain seq x y z
N MET A 1 16.91 11.39 6.47
CA MET A 1 17.03 11.84 5.07
C MET A 1 16.44 13.23 4.86
N ASN A 2 15.46 13.68 5.67
CA ASN A 2 14.68 14.89 5.41
C ASN A 2 15.26 16.24 5.90
N ASP A 3 16.41 16.27 6.57
CA ASP A 3 16.95 17.54 7.10
C ASP A 3 18.05 18.17 6.24
N LYS A 4 18.47 17.51 5.14
CA LYS A 4 19.65 17.94 4.36
C LYS A 4 19.44 18.08 2.84
N TYR A 5 18.31 17.59 2.32
CA TYR A 5 17.95 17.72 0.91
C TYR A 5 16.48 18.13 0.88
N GLY A 6 16.19 19.40 0.58
CA GLY A 6 14.90 20.04 0.84
C GLY A 6 13.67 19.23 0.40
N HIS A 7 12.55 19.49 1.08
CA HIS A 7 11.24 18.82 0.93
C HIS A 7 10.85 18.44 -0.51
N ALA A 8 11.22 19.26 -1.50
CA ALA A 8 10.98 19.01 -2.91
C ALA A 8 11.58 17.68 -3.43
N LEU A 9 12.75 17.26 -2.94
CA LEU A 9 13.35 15.97 -3.31
C LEU A 9 12.62 14.80 -2.63
N GLY A 10 12.22 14.98 -1.37
CA GLY A 10 11.41 14.00 -0.65
C GLY A 10 10.07 13.74 -1.33
N ASP A 11 9.38 14.79 -1.76
CA ASP A 11 8.10 14.66 -2.48
C ASP A 11 8.26 13.94 -3.83
N GLN A 12 9.33 14.19 -4.58
CA GLN A 12 9.62 13.47 -5.82
C GLN A 12 9.85 11.97 -5.58
N VAL A 13 10.57 11.61 -4.51
CA VAL A 13 10.75 10.20 -4.13
C VAL A 13 9.40 9.57 -3.76
N LEU A 14 8.55 10.28 -3.02
CA LEU A 14 7.23 9.76 -2.63
C LEU A 14 6.29 9.56 -3.82
N VAL A 15 6.34 10.45 -4.82
CA VAL A 15 5.62 10.28 -6.09
C VAL A 15 6.18 9.10 -6.90
N ALA A 16 7.50 8.93 -6.94
CA ALA A 16 8.11 7.81 -7.64
C ALA A 16 7.72 6.47 -7.00
N VAL A 17 7.75 6.40 -5.66
CA VAL A 17 7.34 5.22 -4.90
C VAL A 17 5.85 4.94 -5.09
N SER A 18 4.98 5.95 -5.06
CA SER A 18 3.54 5.72 -5.24
C SER A 18 3.20 5.14 -6.61
N ARG A 19 3.83 5.65 -7.68
CA ARG A 19 3.70 5.11 -9.04
C ARG A 19 4.19 3.67 -9.12
N LEU A 20 5.33 3.39 -8.51
CA LEU A 20 5.92 2.06 -8.51
C LEU A 20 5.01 1.05 -7.79
N LEU A 21 4.47 1.43 -6.64
CA LEU A 21 3.52 0.59 -5.90
C LEU A 21 2.27 0.32 -6.74
N GLN A 22 1.74 1.35 -7.42
CA GLN A 22 0.57 1.21 -8.30
C GLN A 22 0.80 0.25 -9.47
N GLU A 23 2.01 0.19 -10.06
CA GLU A 23 2.33 -0.79 -11.12
C GLU A 23 2.17 -2.25 -10.66
N GLY A 24 2.38 -2.50 -9.37
CA GLY A 24 2.27 -3.82 -8.77
C GLY A 24 0.92 -4.13 -8.16
N LEU A 25 -0.07 -3.23 -8.22
CA LEU A 25 -1.41 -3.40 -7.66
C LEU A 25 -2.43 -3.86 -8.72
N ARG A 26 -3.50 -4.52 -8.27
CA ARG A 26 -4.69 -4.80 -9.10
C ARG A 26 -5.60 -3.57 -9.11
N GLU A 27 -6.53 -3.52 -10.06
CA GLU A 27 -7.51 -2.42 -10.14
C GLU A 27 -8.40 -2.31 -8.90
N ALA A 28 -8.71 -3.44 -8.25
CA ALA A 28 -9.50 -3.47 -7.00
C ALA A 28 -8.70 -3.06 -5.76
N ASP A 29 -7.38 -2.99 -5.84
CA ASP A 29 -6.52 -2.63 -4.71
C ASP A 29 -6.40 -1.11 -4.60
N ALA A 30 -6.29 -0.59 -3.38
CA ALA A 30 -6.11 0.83 -3.13
C ALA A 30 -4.78 1.12 -2.42
N LEU A 31 -4.12 2.20 -2.84
CA LEU A 31 -2.92 2.73 -2.20
C LEU A 31 -3.24 4.04 -1.49
N ALA A 32 -2.95 4.12 -0.20
CA ALA A 32 -3.12 5.30 0.62
C ALA A 32 -1.78 5.75 1.25
N ARG A 33 -1.57 7.06 1.38
CA ARG A 33 -0.46 7.62 2.17
C ARG A 33 -0.97 7.89 3.59
N TRP A 34 -0.41 7.20 4.58
CA TRP A 34 -0.82 7.36 5.98
C TRP A 34 -0.26 8.62 6.63
N GLY A 35 0.92 9.08 6.18
CA GLY A 35 1.57 10.28 6.68
C GLY A 35 3.09 10.15 6.67
N GLY A 36 3.79 11.28 6.49
CA GLY A 36 5.24 11.28 6.28
C GLY A 36 5.62 10.43 5.07
N GLU A 37 6.46 9.42 5.29
CA GLU A 37 6.96 8.48 4.27
C GLU A 37 6.24 7.11 4.30
N LYS A 38 5.09 7.00 4.98
CA LYS A 38 4.37 5.73 5.17
C LYS A 38 3.20 5.56 4.19
N PHE A 39 3.11 4.37 3.60
CA PHE A 39 2.04 3.94 2.70
C PHE A 39 1.26 2.75 3.28
N ILE A 40 -0.02 2.66 2.92
CA ILE A 40 -0.93 1.56 3.25
C ILE A 40 -1.51 1.03 1.94
N LEU A 41 -1.47 -0.29 1.77
CA LEU A 41 -2.13 -0.99 0.67
C LEU A 41 -3.38 -1.67 1.23
N LEU A 42 -4.52 -1.44 0.60
CA LEU A 42 -5.79 -2.10 0.89
C LEU A 42 -6.07 -3.07 -0.27
N MET A 43 -6.20 -4.35 0.05
CA MET A 43 -6.46 -5.42 -0.92
C MET A 43 -7.76 -6.13 -0.55
N PRO A 44 -8.92 -5.67 -1.05
CA PRO A 44 -10.20 -6.33 -0.84
C PRO A 44 -10.16 -7.77 -1.34
N ASP A 45 -10.95 -8.64 -0.71
CA ASP A 45 -11.12 -10.05 -1.12
C ASP A 45 -9.81 -10.82 -1.35
N THR A 46 -8.75 -10.42 -0.62
CA THR A 46 -7.40 -10.97 -0.75
C THR A 46 -6.99 -11.63 0.56
N ASP A 47 -6.68 -12.92 0.52
CA ASP A 47 -6.13 -13.64 1.66
C ASP A 47 -4.62 -13.36 1.83
N LEU A 48 -4.03 -13.88 2.92
CA LEU A 48 -2.61 -13.66 3.22
C LEU A 48 -1.67 -14.25 2.16
N SER A 49 -2.04 -15.35 1.52
CA SER A 49 -1.22 -15.99 0.49
C SER A 49 -1.19 -15.12 -0.76
N ALA A 50 -2.36 -14.70 -1.23
CA ALA A 50 -2.51 -13.80 -2.36
C ALA A 50 -1.87 -12.43 -2.10
N ALA A 51 -2.00 -11.89 -0.88
CA ALA A 51 -1.33 -10.66 -0.47
C ALA A 51 0.19 -10.80 -0.55
N THR A 52 0.75 -11.93 -0.10
CA THR A 52 2.19 -12.19 -0.18
C THR A 52 2.68 -12.21 -1.63
N VAL A 53 1.91 -12.82 -2.54
CA VAL A 53 2.24 -12.83 -3.98
C VAL A 53 2.24 -11.41 -4.56
N VAL A 54 1.26 -10.58 -4.21
CA VAL A 54 1.22 -9.16 -4.65
C VAL A 54 2.44 -8.40 -4.10
N MET A 55 2.80 -8.62 -2.84
CA MET A 55 3.96 -7.97 -2.24
C MET A 55 5.29 -8.40 -2.88
N GLU A 56 5.47 -9.68 -3.22
CA GLU A 56 6.67 -10.15 -3.94
C GLU A 56 6.73 -9.61 -5.37
N ARG A 57 5.58 -9.46 -6.04
CA ARG A 57 5.51 -8.79 -7.35
C ARG A 57 5.99 -7.34 -7.25
N ILE A 58 5.47 -6.59 -6.27
CA ILE A 58 5.90 -5.22 -6.00
C ILE A 58 7.41 -5.18 -5.72
N ARG A 59 7.92 -6.09 -4.88
CA ARG A 59 9.35 -6.18 -4.55
C ARG A 59 10.22 -6.40 -5.79
N THR A 60 9.79 -7.27 -6.70
CA THR A 60 10.51 -7.60 -7.93
C THR A 60 10.56 -6.41 -8.90
N ILE A 61 9.50 -5.60 -8.96
CA ILE A 61 9.45 -4.36 -9.76
C ILE A 61 10.27 -3.25 -9.09
N ALA A 62 10.21 -3.16 -7.75
CA ALA A 62 10.85 -2.11 -6.96
C ALA A 62 12.37 -2.25 -6.91
N ALA A 63 12.86 -3.44 -6.59
CA ALA A 63 14.27 -3.70 -6.32
C ALA A 63 15.24 -3.15 -7.39
N PRO A 64 15.04 -3.37 -8.71
CA PRO A 64 15.95 -2.83 -9.72
C PRO A 64 15.82 -1.30 -9.90
N LYS A 65 14.65 -0.72 -9.61
CA LYS A 65 14.39 0.72 -9.73
C LYS A 65 14.85 1.51 -8.50
N THR A 66 15.00 0.84 -7.36
CA THR A 66 15.36 1.46 -6.08
C THR A 66 16.48 0.70 -5.35
N PRO A 67 17.67 0.51 -5.95
CA PRO A 67 18.76 -0.27 -5.35
C PRO A 67 19.33 0.34 -4.06
N TRP A 68 19.08 1.64 -3.83
CA TRP A 68 19.47 2.35 -2.61
C TRP A 68 18.50 2.15 -1.44
N LEU A 69 17.31 1.59 -1.67
CA LEU A 69 16.39 1.25 -0.59
C LEU A 69 16.85 -0.05 0.07
N LYS A 70 17.04 0.00 1.40
CA LYS A 70 17.30 -1.21 2.18
C LYS A 70 16.08 -2.13 2.08
N PRO A 71 16.25 -3.46 1.94
CA PRO A 71 15.14 -4.39 2.07
C PRO A 71 14.46 -4.17 3.42
N PHE A 72 13.15 -3.96 3.40
CA PHE A 72 12.35 -3.84 4.62
C PHE A 72 11.28 -4.93 4.63
N PRO A 73 11.03 -5.59 5.78
CA PRO A 73 9.91 -6.49 5.89
C PRO A 73 8.62 -5.68 5.72
N VAL A 74 7.71 -6.17 4.87
CA VAL A 74 6.39 -5.56 4.70
C VAL A 74 5.38 -6.33 5.54
N PRO A 75 4.99 -5.83 6.72
CA PRO A 75 4.03 -6.52 7.57
C PRO A 75 2.65 -6.52 6.88
N ILE A 76 2.11 -7.71 6.66
CA ILE A 76 0.77 -7.89 6.09
C ILE A 76 -0.22 -8.11 7.24
N TRP A 77 -1.25 -7.26 7.29
CA TRP A 77 -2.31 -7.35 8.29
C TRP A 77 -3.61 -7.80 7.61
N ARG A 78 -4.29 -8.79 8.19
CA ARG A 78 -5.62 -9.23 7.74
C ARG A 78 -6.69 -8.64 8.66
N SER A 79 -7.65 -7.89 8.11
CA SER A 79 -8.85 -7.48 8.84
C SER A 79 -10.07 -8.24 8.31
N THR A 80 -11.01 -8.56 9.20
CA THR A 80 -12.34 -9.07 8.84
C THR A 80 -13.37 -8.00 9.17
N ALA A 81 -13.92 -7.33 8.16
CA ALA A 81 -15.05 -6.44 8.37
C ALA A 81 -16.33 -7.27 8.52
N ALA A 82 -16.87 -7.38 9.73
CA ALA A 82 -18.21 -7.92 9.94
C ALA A 82 -19.22 -6.91 9.39
N ARG A 83 -19.84 -7.23 8.25
CA ARG A 83 -20.91 -6.39 7.67
C ARG A 83 -22.15 -6.54 8.56
N THR A 84 -22.38 -5.61 9.49
CA THR A 84 -23.65 -5.53 10.22
C THR A 84 -24.74 -5.09 9.25
N LYS A 85 -25.65 -5.99 8.89
CA LYS A 85 -26.91 -5.62 8.21
C LYS A 85 -27.65 -4.66 9.14
N ALA A 86 -27.76 -3.40 8.77
CA ALA A 86 -28.74 -2.50 9.37
C ALA A 86 -30.12 -3.09 9.06
N ALA A 87 -30.80 -3.59 10.09
CA ALA A 87 -32.19 -4.03 9.98
C ALA A 87 -33.03 -2.79 9.62
N THR A 88 -33.49 -2.73 8.37
CA THR A 88 -34.47 -1.75 7.92
C THR A 88 -35.80 -2.12 8.55
N GLY A 89 -36.02 -1.66 9.79
CA GLY A 89 -37.32 -1.69 10.44
C GLY A 89 -38.22 -0.66 9.77
N SER A 90 -39.08 -1.14 8.87
CA SER A 90 -40.23 -0.41 8.34
C SER A 90 -41.07 0.11 9.51
N LEU A 91 -41.07 1.42 9.74
CA LEU A 91 -42.05 2.09 10.59
C LEU A 91 -43.05 2.81 9.70
N ARG A 92 -44.26 2.24 9.70
CA ARG A 92 -45.56 2.75 9.24
C ARG A 92 -45.84 2.67 7.74
#